data_AF-A0A3A0ADJ8-F1
#
_entry.id   AF-A0A3A0ADJ8-F1
#
_cell.length_a   1.000
_cell.length_b   1.000
_cell.length_c   1.000
_cell.angle_alpha   90.00
_cell.angle_beta   90.00
_cell.angle_gamma   90.00
#
_symmetry.space_group_name_H-M   'P 1'
#
loop_
_entity.id
_entity.type
_entity.pdbx_description
1 polymer ?
#
loop_
_entity_poly.entity_id
_entity_poly.type
_entity_poly.pdbx_seq_one_letter_code
_entity_poly.pdbx_strand_id
1 'polypeptide(L)'
;GGVLSGEDLCNIGPVALLQDLAVVATLGIPHVERNGHHYARGLSMFPATLQTQVAAQHGDLYRRREDGFVTLAIGDGAIHLDSVIDAPFGYTVDLNLD
;
A
#
# COMPACT_ATOMS: atom_id res chain seq x y z
N GLY A 1 3.81 -4.83 -29.70
CA GLY A 1 4.01 -4.52 -28.27
C GLY A 1 3.90 -5.80 -27.48
N GLY A 2 4.69 -5.95 -26.41
CA GLY A 2 4.56 -7.09 -25.49
C GLY A 2 3.38 -6.92 -24.54
N VAL A 3 2.97 -8.02 -23.90
CA VAL A 3 2.06 -7.98 -22.74
C VAL A 3 2.90 -7.71 -21.49
N LEU A 4 2.45 -6.77 -20.65
CA LEU A 4 3.02 -6.53 -19.32
C LEU A 4 2.04 -7.06 -18.27
N SER A 5 2.57 -7.76 -17.27
CA SER A 5 1.84 -8.32 -16.12
C SER A 5 2.64 -8.07 -14.85
N GLY A 6 1.98 -8.06 -13.69
CA GLY A 6 2.65 -7.97 -12.39
C GLY A 6 2.04 -8.93 -11.37
N GLU A 7 2.90 -9.43 -10.48
CA GLU A 7 2.55 -10.29 -9.36
C GLU A 7 3.45 -9.95 -8.17
N ASP A 8 2.89 -10.05 -6.98
CA ASP A 8 3.64 -10.06 -5.74
C ASP A 8 2.97 -10.96 -4.69
N LEU A 9 3.78 -11.81 -4.07
CA LEU A 9 3.32 -12.73 -3.06
C LEU A 9 3.08 -12.05 -1.70
N CYS A 10 3.96 -11.14 -1.26
CA CYS A 10 3.95 -10.71 0.14
C CYS A 10 4.55 -9.32 0.45
N ASN A 11 4.62 -8.39 -0.51
CA ASN A 11 5.02 -7.03 -0.17
C ASN A 11 4.08 -6.42 0.88
N ILE A 12 4.68 -5.73 1.83
CA ILE A 12 4.00 -5.00 2.90
C ILE A 12 4.36 -3.53 2.85
N GLY A 13 3.45 -2.70 3.36
CA GLY A 13 3.71 -1.29 3.57
C GLY A 13 4.65 -1.01 4.76
N PRO A 14 5.03 0.26 4.96
CA PRO A 14 4.66 1.39 4.11
C PRO A 14 5.64 1.64 2.95
N VAL A 15 6.72 0.87 2.81
CA VAL A 15 7.73 1.16 1.77
C VAL A 15 7.55 0.29 0.53
N ALA A 16 7.80 -1.01 0.65
CA ALA A 16 7.89 -1.91 -0.50
C ALA A 16 6.58 -1.95 -1.30
N LEU A 17 5.44 -2.07 -0.61
CA LEU A 17 4.13 -2.08 -1.25
C LEU A 17 3.82 -0.77 -1.99
N LEU A 18 4.16 0.39 -1.41
CA LEU A 18 3.86 1.69 -2.03
C LEU A 18 4.68 1.92 -3.30
N GLN A 19 5.97 1.58 -3.24
CA GLN A 19 6.88 1.71 -4.38
C GLN A 19 6.47 0.77 -5.52
N ASP A 20 6.12 -0.47 -5.20
CA ASP A 20 5.67 -1.44 -6.18
C ASP A 20 4.37 -0.99 -6.87
N LEU A 21 3.38 -0.52 -6.11
CA LEU A 21 2.14 0.05 -6.67
C LEU A 21 2.39 1.31 -7.51
N ALA A 22 3.33 2.16 -7.11
CA ALA A 22 3.74 3.33 -7.89
C ALA A 22 4.33 2.90 -9.26
N VAL A 23 5.17 1.86 -9.30
CA VAL A 23 5.70 1.32 -10.57
C VAL A 23 4.57 0.74 -11.42
N VAL A 24 3.71 -0.10 -10.85
CA VAL A 24 2.58 -0.74 -11.54
C VAL A 24 1.70 0.31 -12.22
N ALA A 25 1.31 1.35 -11.47
CA ALA A 25 0.50 2.45 -11.99
C ALA A 25 1.26 3.29 -13.03
N THR A 26 2.55 3.57 -12.83
CA THR A 26 3.39 4.31 -13.80
C THR A 26 3.53 3.57 -15.13
N LEU A 27 3.61 2.24 -15.10
CA LEU A 27 3.64 1.39 -16.29
C LEU A 27 2.27 1.23 -16.97
N GLY A 28 1.21 1.80 -16.39
CA GLY A 28 -0.15 1.71 -16.91
C GLY A 28 -0.74 0.30 -16.83
N ILE A 29 -0.33 -0.50 -15.83
CA ILE A 29 -0.82 -1.86 -15.61
C ILE A 29 -2.06 -1.78 -14.72
N PRO A 30 -3.28 -2.06 -15.24
CA PRO A 30 -4.52 -1.89 -14.47
C PRO A 30 -4.80 -3.05 -13.49
N HIS A 31 -4.16 -4.20 -13.69
CA HIS A 31 -4.40 -5.41 -12.90
C HIS A 31 -3.08 -6.12 -12.59
N VAL A 32 -2.88 -6.44 -11.31
CA VAL A 32 -1.76 -7.24 -10.80
C VAL A 32 -2.25 -8.20 -9.72
N GLU A 33 -1.68 -9.40 -9.68
CA GLU A 33 -1.98 -10.35 -8.61
C GLU A 33 -1.25 -9.93 -7.33
N ARG A 34 -1.96 -9.89 -6.19
CA ARG A 34 -1.34 -9.59 -4.89
C ARG A 34 -1.91 -10.43 -3.77
N ASN A 35 -1.03 -11.01 -2.98
CA ASN A 35 -1.41 -11.91 -1.90
C ASN A 35 -1.03 -11.43 -0.48
N GLY A 36 -0.17 -10.41 -0.34
CA GLY A 36 0.38 -10.00 0.96
C GLY A 36 -0.65 -9.64 2.04
N HIS A 37 -1.81 -9.10 1.63
CA HIS A 37 -2.91 -8.77 2.55
C HIS A 37 -3.61 -9.99 3.17
N HIS A 38 -3.37 -11.20 2.63
CA HIS A 38 -3.82 -12.46 3.23
C HIS A 38 -2.88 -12.97 4.34
N TYR A 39 -1.60 -12.61 4.28
CA TYR A 39 -0.57 -13.13 5.18
C TYR A 39 -0.18 -12.13 6.27
N ALA A 40 -0.36 -10.83 6.02
CA ALA A 40 -0.04 -9.76 6.97
C ALA A 40 -1.30 -9.11 7.54
N ARG A 41 -1.30 -8.85 8.86
CA ARG A 41 -2.33 -8.05 9.54
C ARG A 41 -2.10 -6.56 9.29
N GLY A 42 -2.17 -6.15 8.02
CA GLY A 42 -1.90 -4.77 7.59
C GLY A 42 -0.55 -4.27 8.10
N LEU A 43 -0.55 -3.10 8.73
CA LEU A 43 0.62 -2.45 9.33
C LEU A 43 0.75 -2.72 10.84
N SER A 44 0.09 -3.76 11.38
CA SER A 44 0.04 -3.98 12.83
C SER A 44 1.38 -4.28 13.50
N MET A 45 2.39 -4.66 12.72
CA MET A 45 3.76 -4.89 13.20
C MET A 45 4.53 -3.60 13.47
N PHE A 46 4.02 -2.45 13.01
CA PHE A 46 4.66 -1.15 13.13
C PHE A 46 4.07 -0.33 14.30
N PRO A 47 4.83 0.64 14.83
CA PRO A 47 4.32 1.58 15.84
C PRO A 47 3.03 2.28 15.41
N ALA A 48 2.15 2.57 16.37
CA ALA A 48 0.86 3.21 16.10
C ALA A 48 1.02 4.62 15.49
N THR A 49 2.11 5.32 15.82
CA THR A 49 2.51 6.59 15.24
C THR A 49 2.73 6.46 13.73
N LEU A 50 3.56 5.49 13.32
CA LEU A 50 3.83 5.18 11.92
C LEU A 50 2.55 4.78 11.18
N GLN A 51 1.74 3.90 11.77
CA GLN A 51 0.45 3.53 11.18
C GLN A 51 -0.45 4.75 10.94
N THR A 52 -0.50 5.68 11.91
CA THR A 52 -1.33 6.90 11.81
C THR A 52 -0.84 7.84 10.73
N GLN A 53 0.48 8.03 10.60
CA GLN A 53 1.06 8.84 9.53
C GLN A 53 0.73 8.26 8.16
N VAL A 54 0.91 6.96 7.96
CA VAL A 54 0.61 6.29 6.68
C VAL A 54 -0.86 6.44 6.30
N ALA A 55 -1.77 6.21 7.23
CA ALA A 55 -3.21 6.36 6.95
C ALA A 55 -3.61 7.82 6.69
N ALA A 56 -2.91 8.80 7.28
CA ALA A 56 -3.16 10.21 7.01
C ALA A 56 -2.66 10.64 5.63
N GLN A 57 -1.52 10.09 5.18
CA GLN A 57 -0.90 10.45 3.90
C GLN A 57 -1.50 9.68 2.72
N HIS A 58 -1.92 8.44 2.94
CA HIS A 58 -2.43 7.52 1.93
C HIS A 58 -3.81 6.97 2.28
N GLY A 59 -4.75 7.87 2.64
CA GLY A 59 -6.08 7.50 3.13
C GLY A 59 -7.06 6.95 2.09
N ASP A 60 -6.74 7.09 0.81
CA ASP A 60 -7.40 6.42 -0.33
C ASP A 60 -6.96 4.94 -0.44
N LEU A 61 -5.69 4.65 -0.14
CA LEU A 61 -5.14 3.29 -0.19
C LEU A 61 -5.32 2.52 1.13
N TYR A 62 -5.25 3.21 2.27
CA TYR A 62 -5.28 2.62 3.60
C TYR A 62 -6.48 3.06 4.41
N ARG A 63 -6.96 2.14 5.26
CA ARG A 63 -8.00 2.42 6.26
C ARG A 63 -7.63 1.86 7.63
N ARG A 64 -8.12 2.52 8.68
CA ARG A 64 -8.11 1.97 10.04
C ARG A 64 -9.23 0.95 10.20
N ARG A 65 -8.91 -0.23 10.71
CA ARG A 65 -9.90 -1.26 11.08
C ARG A 65 -10.46 -0.99 12.47
N GLU A 66 -11.64 -1.54 12.76
CA GLU A 66 -12.28 -1.45 14.09
C GLU A 66 -11.42 -2.04 15.20
N ASP A 67 -10.61 -3.07 14.90
CA ASP A 67 -9.67 -3.72 15.81
C ASP A 67 -8.27 -3.05 15.82
N GLY A 68 -8.20 -1.79 15.38
CA GLY A 68 -7.16 -0.83 15.76
C GLY A 68 -5.97 -0.68 14.82
N PHE A 69 -5.77 -1.56 13.84
CA PHE A 69 -4.62 -1.48 12.94
C PHE A 69 -4.97 -0.90 11.56
N VAL A 70 -3.98 -0.36 10.86
CA VAL A 70 -4.13 0.13 9.48
C VAL A 70 -3.92 -1.00 8.47
N THR A 71 -4.78 -1.08 7.46
CA THR A 71 -4.68 -2.08 6.38
C THR A 71 -5.16 -1.49 5.06
N LEU A 72 -4.92 -2.20 3.96
CA LEU A 72 -5.40 -1.78 2.65
C LEU A 72 -6.94 -1.64 2.63
N ALA A 73 -7.40 -0.56 2.00
CA ALA A 73 -8.80 -0.30 1.71
C ALA A 73 -9.21 -1.03 0.42
N ILE A 74 -9.23 -2.36 0.47
CA ILE A 74 -9.68 -3.18 -0.66
C ILE A 74 -11.21 -3.21 -0.69
N GLY A 75 -11.79 -2.81 -1.82
CA GLY A 75 -13.23 -2.88 -2.10
C GLY A 75 -13.46 -3.41 -3.51
N ASP A 76 -14.32 -4.41 -3.67
CA ASP A 76 -14.66 -5.02 -4.97
C ASP A 76 -13.44 -5.42 -5.82
N GLY A 77 -12.36 -5.85 -5.16
CA GLY A 77 -11.10 -6.24 -5.82
C GLY A 77 -10.23 -5.07 -6.28
N ALA A 78 -10.56 -3.83 -5.90
CA ALA A 78 -9.85 -2.61 -6.26
C ALA A 78 -9.25 -1.90 -5.05
N ILE A 79 -8.24 -1.07 -5.33
CA ILE A 79 -7.60 -0.12 -4.41
C ILE A 79 -7.37 1.20 -5.15
N HIS A 80 -7.35 2.31 -4.42
CA HIS A 80 -7.06 3.63 -4.97
C HIS A 80 -5.59 3.98 -4.71
N LEU A 81 -4.94 4.60 -5.70
CA LEU A 81 -3.50 4.89 -5.70
C LEU A 81 -3.20 6.38 -5.93
N ASP A 82 -4.21 7.24 -5.90
CA ASP A 82 -4.10 8.67 -6.19
C ASP A 82 -3.01 9.31 -5.31
N SER A 83 -3.06 9.08 -3.99
CA SER A 83 -2.05 9.61 -3.06
C SER A 83 -0.66 9.02 -3.24
N VAL A 84 -0.56 7.78 -3.75
CA VAL A 84 0.72 7.10 -3.98
C VAL A 84 1.41 7.69 -5.21
N ILE A 85 0.64 8.04 -6.23
CA ILE A 85 1.12 8.67 -7.47
C ILE A 85 1.49 10.13 -7.24
N ASP A 86 0.73 10.85 -6.41
CA ASP A 86 1.04 12.24 -6.05
C ASP A 86 2.26 12.37 -5.11
N ALA A 87 2.65 11.28 -4.45
CA ALA A 87 3.82 11.20 -3.60
C ALA A 87 5.12 10.91 -4.38
N PRO A 88 6.30 11.32 -3.88
CA PRO A 88 7.57 11.00 -4.52
C PRO A 88 7.88 9.50 -4.34
N PHE A 89 7.40 8.70 -5.30
CA PHE A 89 7.50 7.25 -5.30
C PHE A 89 6.82 6.58 -4.10
N GLY A 90 5.65 7.11 -3.70
CA GLY A 90 4.92 6.63 -2.52
C GLY A 90 5.60 6.90 -1.18
N TYR A 91 6.73 7.62 -1.16
CA TYR A 91 7.46 7.90 0.08
C TYR A 91 7.04 9.25 0.68
N THR A 92 6.31 9.21 1.78
CA THR A 92 5.88 10.42 2.51
C THR A 92 6.13 10.32 4.01
N VAL A 93 6.59 9.17 4.48
CA VAL A 93 6.54 8.77 5.88
C VAL A 93 7.91 8.86 6.53
N ASP A 94 7.98 9.34 7.78
CA ASP A 94 9.17 9.25 8.60
C ASP A 94 9.24 7.85 9.24
N LEU A 95 10.24 7.05 8.86
CA LEU A 95 10.40 5.66 9.31
C LEU A 95 11.01 5.61 10.72
N ASN A 96 10.34 6.24 11.68
CA ASN A 96 10.65 6.07 13.08
C ASN A 96 10.01 4.77 13.59
N LEU A 97 10.85 3.79 13.92
CA LEU A 97 10.46 2.46 14.37
C LEU A 97 10.58 2.29 15.91
N ASP A 98 11.00 3.34 16.60
CA ASP A 98 11.22 3.35 18.06
C ASP A 98 9.90 3.42 18.85
#